data_AF-A0A2D6CW86-F1
#
_entry.id   AF-A0A2D6CW86-F1
#
_cell.length_a   1.000
_cell.length_b   1.000
_cell.length_c   1.000
_cell.angle_alpha   90.00
_cell.angle_beta   90.00
_cell.angle_gamma   90.00
#
_symmetry.space_group_name_H-M   'P 1'
#
loop_
_entity.id
_entity.type
_entity.pdbx_description
1 polymer ?
#
loop_
_entity_poly.entity_id
_entity_poly.type
_entity_poly.pdbx_seq_one_letter_code
_entity_poly.pdbx_strand_id
1 'polypeptide(L)'
;MELDLLFDRYMILAGDRRHGEDVAVTAGVAWVDGMRCVFASAEETLASAAAYTKAARMLRLAGQTGAPCVHVGSMATSHLDSVSDGRSAAALDAYARTVATATCRRVAVLEGDTPPDLAEDFDATVSPSAGDSVSGASYTPGDAASARAALARVLRDLADGAPSP
;
A
#
# COMPACT_ATOMS: atom_id res chain seq x y z
N MET A 1 -3.05 4.19 -11.24
CA MET A 1 -4.39 4.47 -10.65
C MET A 1 -4.41 5.85 -10.01
N GLU A 2 -5.41 6.68 -10.32
CA GLU A 2 -5.49 8.05 -9.80
C GLU A 2 -5.94 8.09 -8.32
N LEU A 3 -5.12 8.70 -7.45
CA LEU A 3 -5.39 8.80 -6.01
C LEU A 3 -6.64 9.61 -5.67
N ASP A 4 -6.94 10.64 -6.49
CA ASP A 4 -8.14 11.48 -6.35
C ASP A 4 -9.44 10.70 -6.51
N LEU A 5 -9.40 9.54 -7.18
CA LEU A 5 -10.56 8.67 -7.35
C LEU A 5 -10.63 7.58 -6.28
N LEU A 6 -9.49 7.22 -5.68
CA LEU A 6 -9.40 6.20 -4.64
C LEU A 6 -9.70 6.75 -3.24
N PHE A 7 -9.35 8.02 -2.98
CA PHE A 7 -9.46 8.66 -1.67
C PHE A 7 -10.38 9.88 -1.72
N ASP A 8 -11.20 10.07 -0.69
CA ASP A 8 -12.07 11.25 -0.59
C ASP A 8 -11.27 12.53 -0.38
N ARG A 9 -10.20 12.39 0.42
CA ARG A 9 -9.25 13.44 0.79
C ARG A 9 -7.92 12.79 1.10
N TYR A 10 -6.83 13.49 0.83
CA TYR A 10 -5.52 13.07 1.30
C TYR A 10 -4.59 14.27 1.53
N MET A 11 -3.56 14.04 2.32
CA MET A 11 -2.48 14.96 2.59
C MET A 11 -1.16 14.26 2.32
N ILE A 12 -0.39 14.79 1.37
CA ILE A 12 0.92 14.26 1.00
C ILE A 12 1.95 14.59 2.08
N LEU A 13 2.74 13.58 2.47
CA LEU A 13 3.86 13.70 3.38
C LEU A 13 5.18 13.53 2.62
N ALA A 14 5.87 14.63 2.37
CA ALA A 14 7.15 14.61 1.69
C ALA A 14 8.31 14.03 2.54
N GLY A 15 9.34 13.58 1.83
CA GLY A 15 10.66 13.18 2.27
C GLY A 15 10.71 11.85 3.02
N ASP A 16 11.83 11.16 2.93
CA ASP A 16 12.12 9.96 3.74
C ASP A 16 12.83 10.30 5.08
N ARG A 17 13.16 11.59 5.30
CA ARG A 17 13.94 12.15 6.42
C ARG A 17 15.42 11.70 6.47
N ARG A 18 15.96 11.09 5.41
CA ARG A 18 17.35 10.60 5.37
C ARG A 18 18.07 10.88 4.05
N HIS A 19 17.40 10.65 2.94
CA HIS A 19 17.96 10.70 1.60
C HIS A 19 17.35 11.81 0.73
N GLY A 20 16.15 12.27 1.05
CA GLY A 20 15.46 13.34 0.34
C GLY A 20 14.02 13.00 0.01
N GLU A 21 13.48 13.70 -0.99
CA GLU A 21 12.19 13.36 -1.60
C GLU A 21 12.42 12.48 -2.82
N ASP A 22 11.58 11.45 -2.95
CA ASP A 22 11.48 10.64 -4.16
C ASP A 22 10.12 10.91 -4.81
N VAL A 23 10.15 11.34 -6.07
CA VAL A 23 8.96 11.69 -6.85
C VAL A 23 8.22 10.46 -7.38
N ALA A 24 8.87 9.30 -7.43
CA ALA A 24 8.24 8.05 -7.86
C ALA A 24 7.27 7.50 -6.81
N VAL A 25 7.38 7.95 -5.55
CA VAL A 25 6.50 7.53 -4.46
C VAL A 25 5.68 8.71 -3.95
N THR A 26 4.38 8.64 -4.15
CA THR A 26 3.42 9.52 -3.46
C THR A 26 2.94 8.83 -2.18
N ALA A 27 3.06 9.50 -1.04
CA ALA A 27 2.73 8.89 0.24
C ALA A 27 2.14 9.91 1.21
N GLY A 28 1.29 9.47 2.13
CA GLY A 28 0.62 10.39 3.03
C GLY A 28 -0.46 9.78 3.91
N VAL A 29 -1.37 10.63 4.35
CA VAL A 29 -2.58 10.23 5.10
C VAL A 29 -3.79 10.50 4.22
N ALA A 30 -4.73 9.57 4.17
CA ALA A 30 -5.92 9.66 3.35
C ALA A 30 -7.18 9.25 4.12
N TRP A 31 -8.33 9.52 3.52
CA TRP A 31 -9.65 9.16 4.02
C TRP A 31 -10.46 8.44 2.96
N VAL A 32 -11.14 7.37 3.38
CA VAL A 32 -12.11 6.62 2.57
C VAL A 32 -13.37 6.42 3.41
N ASP A 33 -14.50 6.97 2.97
CA ASP A 33 -15.79 6.95 3.67
C ASP A 33 -15.64 7.38 5.15
N GLY A 34 -14.79 8.39 5.40
CA GLY A 34 -14.52 8.93 6.73
C GLY A 34 -13.49 8.15 7.56
N MET A 35 -13.05 6.96 7.12
CA MET A 35 -12.00 6.20 7.78
C MET A 35 -10.62 6.70 7.39
N ARG A 36 -9.76 6.96 8.37
CA ARG A 36 -8.38 7.40 8.14
C ARG A 36 -7.46 6.23 7.83
N CYS A 37 -6.68 6.33 6.76
CA CYS A 37 -5.59 5.42 6.45
C CYS A 37 -4.28 6.18 6.20
N VAL A 38 -3.16 5.48 6.31
CA VAL A 38 -1.87 5.92 5.75
C VAL A 38 -1.71 5.24 4.41
N PHE A 39 -1.08 5.87 3.43
CA PHE A 39 -0.86 5.25 2.13
C PHE A 39 0.54 5.50 1.58
N ALA A 40 0.97 4.58 0.71
CA ALA A 40 2.10 4.73 -0.19
C ALA A 40 1.71 4.22 -1.58
N SER A 41 1.98 5.00 -2.61
CA SER A 41 1.63 4.74 -4.00
C SER A 41 2.82 4.97 -4.92
N ALA A 42 2.96 4.10 -5.92
CA ALA A 42 3.90 4.22 -7.01
C ALA A 42 3.28 3.58 -8.24
N GLU A 43 3.46 4.22 -9.38
CA GLU A 43 2.97 3.72 -10.68
C GLU A 43 3.95 2.73 -11.30
N GLU A 44 5.24 2.85 -10.97
CA GLU A 44 6.31 2.02 -11.50
C GLU A 44 7.11 1.36 -10.37
N THR A 45 7.87 0.32 -10.75
CA THR A 45 8.82 -0.38 -9.87
C THR A 45 9.76 0.60 -9.19
N LEU A 46 9.99 0.40 -7.89
CA LEU A 46 10.90 1.24 -7.15
C LEU A 46 12.34 0.81 -7.42
N ALA A 47 13.23 1.78 -7.60
CA ALA A 47 14.66 1.50 -7.78
C ALA A 47 15.55 2.30 -6.83
N SER A 48 14.97 3.05 -5.90
CA SER A 48 15.68 4.06 -5.11
C SER A 48 15.57 3.81 -3.61
N ALA A 49 16.70 4.01 -2.91
CA ALA A 49 16.73 3.98 -1.46
C ALA A 49 15.80 5.00 -0.79
N ALA A 50 15.57 6.17 -1.40
CA ALA A 50 14.68 7.19 -0.86
C ALA A 50 13.21 6.72 -0.93
N ALA A 51 12.82 6.07 -2.02
CA ALA A 51 11.50 5.48 -2.20
C ALA A 51 11.19 4.43 -1.12
N TYR A 52 12.06 3.41 -0.97
CA TYR A 52 11.86 2.36 0.05
C TYR A 52 11.87 2.91 1.47
N THR A 53 12.74 3.88 1.76
CA THR A 53 12.80 4.50 3.10
C THR A 53 11.53 5.32 3.40
N LYS A 54 10.97 6.00 2.38
CA LYS A 54 9.70 6.73 2.49
C LYS A 54 8.53 5.77 2.73
N ALA A 55 8.47 4.65 2.01
CA ALA A 55 7.46 3.61 2.21
C ALA A 55 7.54 2.97 3.62
N ALA A 56 8.75 2.61 4.08
CA ALA A 56 8.97 2.10 5.43
C ALA A 56 8.55 3.12 6.51
N ARG A 57 8.74 4.42 6.25
CA ARG A 57 8.25 5.48 7.14
C ARG A 57 6.72 5.49 7.25
N MET A 58 6.00 5.24 6.15
CA MET A 58 4.54 5.17 6.17
C MET A 58 4.02 3.99 6.98
N LEU A 59 4.62 2.80 6.83
CA LEU A 59 4.28 1.64 7.67
C LEU A 59 4.47 1.94 9.17
N ARG A 60 5.59 2.57 9.53
CA ARG A 60 5.83 2.97 10.93
C ARG A 60 4.81 4.00 11.42
N LEU A 61 4.44 4.98 10.58
CA LEU A 61 3.43 5.98 10.91
C LEU A 61 2.05 5.33 11.11
N ALA A 62 1.69 4.38 10.25
CA ALA A 62 0.46 3.60 10.37
C ALA A 62 0.42 2.84 11.71
N GLY A 63 1.51 2.13 12.04
CA GLY A 63 1.64 1.42 13.31
C GLY A 63 1.55 2.32 14.55
N GLN A 64 2.13 3.52 14.49
CA GLN A 64 2.06 4.51 15.58
C GLN A 64 0.67 5.12 15.77
N THR A 65 -0.11 5.23 14.70
CA THR A 65 -1.42 5.89 14.73
C THR A 65 -2.59 4.92 14.81
N GLY A 66 -2.33 3.62 14.75
CA GLY A 66 -3.33 2.55 14.68
C GLY A 66 -4.13 2.56 13.37
N ALA A 67 -3.73 3.35 12.38
CA ALA A 67 -4.39 3.40 11.08
C ALA A 67 -3.90 2.24 10.19
N PRO A 68 -4.74 1.71 9.28
CA PRO A 68 -4.28 0.80 8.24
C PRO A 68 -3.33 1.51 7.27
N CYS A 69 -2.37 0.76 6.74
CA CYS A 69 -1.43 1.19 5.69
C CYS A 69 -1.86 0.61 4.34
N VAL A 70 -2.22 1.47 3.39
CA VAL A 70 -2.67 1.11 2.05
C VAL A 70 -1.52 1.27 1.07
N HIS A 71 -1.11 0.18 0.44
CA HIS A 71 -0.09 0.14 -0.60
C HIS A 71 -0.78 0.10 -1.96
N VAL A 72 -0.44 1.03 -2.84
CA VAL A 72 -1.17 1.24 -4.10
C VAL A 72 -0.26 1.05 -5.30
N GLY A 73 -0.72 0.30 -6.30
CA GLY A 73 0.02 0.07 -7.54
C GLY A 73 1.28 -0.76 -7.28
N SER A 74 2.40 -0.37 -7.90
CA SER A 74 3.69 -1.05 -7.73
C SER A 74 4.19 -1.04 -6.29
N MET A 75 3.73 -0.12 -5.44
CA MET A 75 4.09 -0.15 -4.01
C MET A 75 3.65 -1.42 -3.29
N ALA A 76 2.53 -2.02 -3.72
CA ALA A 76 2.01 -3.24 -3.11
C ALA A 76 2.96 -4.42 -3.28
N THR A 77 3.73 -4.45 -4.35
CA THR A 77 4.64 -5.56 -4.68
C THR A 77 6.11 -5.17 -4.57
N SER A 78 6.41 -3.91 -4.28
CA SER A 78 7.78 -3.36 -4.31
C SER A 78 8.79 -4.04 -3.39
N HIS A 79 8.35 -4.74 -2.35
CA HIS A 79 9.25 -5.53 -1.49
C HIS A 79 9.75 -6.81 -2.16
N LEU A 80 9.17 -7.18 -3.31
CA LEU A 80 9.58 -8.30 -4.17
C LEU A 80 10.53 -7.85 -5.30
N ASP A 81 10.83 -6.55 -5.38
CA ASP A 81 11.68 -5.99 -6.44
C ASP A 81 13.11 -6.52 -6.35
N SER A 82 13.86 -6.35 -7.45
CA SER A 82 15.31 -6.52 -7.45
C SER A 82 15.96 -5.20 -7.83
N VAL A 83 16.99 -4.82 -7.08
CA VAL A 83 17.73 -3.56 -7.30
C VAL A 83 19.22 -3.83 -7.43
N SER A 84 19.88 -3.10 -8.33
CA SER A 84 21.25 -3.36 -8.74
C SER A 84 22.30 -2.62 -7.91
N ASP A 85 21.95 -1.49 -7.30
CA ASP A 85 22.86 -0.73 -6.45
C ASP A 85 22.75 -1.13 -4.97
N GLY A 86 23.90 -1.22 -4.29
CA GLY A 86 23.97 -1.73 -2.92
C GLY A 86 23.21 -0.87 -1.89
N ARG A 87 23.03 0.43 -2.15
CA ARG A 87 22.31 1.32 -1.22
C ARG A 87 20.81 1.09 -1.30
N SER A 88 20.26 1.02 -2.50
CA SER A 88 18.84 0.68 -2.71
C SER A 88 18.56 -0.76 -2.28
N ALA A 89 19.50 -1.69 -2.48
CA ALA A 89 19.36 -3.07 -1.99
C ALA A 89 19.21 -3.13 -0.47
N ALA A 90 20.05 -2.39 0.27
CA ALA A 90 19.94 -2.31 1.72
C ALA A 90 18.63 -1.63 2.18
N ALA A 91 18.14 -0.64 1.42
CA ALA A 91 16.88 0.03 1.73
C ALA A 91 15.66 -0.84 1.44
N LEU A 92 15.68 -1.59 0.34
CA LEU A 92 14.67 -2.60 -0.01
C LEU A 92 14.61 -3.69 1.07
N ASP A 93 15.74 -4.25 1.47
CA ASP A 93 15.82 -5.27 2.52
C ASP A 93 15.31 -4.74 3.88
N ALA A 94 15.61 -3.48 4.23
CA ALA A 94 15.04 -2.82 5.40
C ALA A 94 13.52 -2.60 5.27
N TYR A 95 13.04 -2.26 4.08
CA TYR A 95 11.61 -2.11 3.81
C TYR A 95 10.87 -3.45 3.89
N ALA A 96 11.39 -4.52 3.29
CA ALA A 96 10.83 -5.87 3.38
C ALA A 96 10.72 -6.34 4.85
N ARG A 97 11.76 -6.13 5.66
CA ARG A 97 11.68 -6.37 7.12
C ARG A 97 10.62 -5.52 7.81
N THR A 98 10.47 -4.26 7.40
CA THR A 98 9.46 -3.36 7.97
C THR A 98 8.06 -3.84 7.62
N VAL A 99 7.84 -4.33 6.39
CA VAL A 99 6.58 -4.99 6.00
C VAL A 99 6.33 -6.18 6.91
N ALA A 100 7.27 -7.12 7.01
CA ALA A 100 7.12 -8.36 7.77
C ALA A 100 6.91 -8.17 9.29
N THR A 101 7.35 -7.03 9.85
CA THR A 101 7.26 -6.73 11.28
C THR A 101 6.28 -5.60 11.62
N ALA A 102 5.56 -5.08 10.61
CA ALA A 102 4.58 -4.03 10.82
C ALA A 102 3.46 -4.51 11.75
N THR A 103 3.09 -3.67 12.71
CA THR A 103 1.97 -3.93 13.64
C THR A 103 0.65 -3.35 13.15
N CYS A 104 0.67 -2.52 12.10
CA CYS A 104 -0.53 -2.01 11.46
C CYS A 104 -1.14 -3.04 10.51
N ARG A 105 -2.44 -2.93 10.27
CA ARG A 105 -3.10 -3.63 9.17
C ARG A 105 -2.58 -3.10 7.84
N ARG A 106 -2.23 -3.99 6.92
CA ARG A 106 -1.69 -3.69 5.60
C ARG A 106 -2.71 -4.09 4.54
N VAL A 107 -3.01 -3.17 3.63
CA VAL A 107 -3.91 -3.42 2.50
C VAL A 107 -3.16 -3.17 1.21
N ALA A 108 -3.17 -4.13 0.30
CA ALA A 108 -2.65 -3.96 -1.06
C ALA A 108 -3.80 -3.59 -2.00
N VAL A 109 -3.63 -2.54 -2.81
CA VAL A 109 -4.52 -2.20 -3.91
C VAL A 109 -3.74 -2.34 -5.20
N LEU A 110 -4.10 -3.36 -5.98
CA LEU A 110 -3.38 -3.79 -7.17
C LEU A 110 -4.09 -3.29 -8.42
N GLU A 111 -3.31 -2.89 -9.43
CA GLU A 111 -3.84 -2.50 -10.75
C GLU A 111 -3.97 -3.68 -11.72
N GLY A 112 -3.44 -4.85 -11.34
CA GLY A 112 -3.46 -6.08 -12.11
C GLY A 112 -3.62 -7.31 -11.23
N ASP A 113 -3.19 -8.46 -11.74
CA ASP A 113 -3.33 -9.74 -11.04
C ASP A 113 -2.57 -9.79 -9.71
N THR A 114 -3.10 -10.58 -8.79
CA THR A 114 -2.52 -10.79 -7.46
C THR A 114 -1.35 -11.77 -7.56
N PRO A 115 -0.11 -11.37 -7.21
CA PRO A 115 0.97 -12.33 -7.08
C PRO A 115 0.63 -13.37 -5.99
N PRO A 116 0.97 -14.66 -6.19
CA PRO A 116 0.57 -15.73 -5.28
C PRO A 116 1.07 -15.54 -3.84
N ASP A 117 2.25 -14.93 -3.69
CA ASP A 117 2.91 -14.78 -2.39
C ASP A 117 2.46 -13.51 -1.63
N LEU A 118 1.64 -12.65 -2.27
CA LEU A 118 1.23 -11.37 -1.68
C LEU A 118 0.31 -11.55 -0.45
N ALA A 119 -0.39 -12.69 -0.37
CA ALA A 119 -1.30 -13.05 0.72
C ALA A 119 -0.61 -13.04 2.09
N GLU A 120 0.67 -13.41 2.13
CA GLU A 120 1.43 -13.55 3.38
C GLU A 120 1.87 -12.17 3.94
N ASP A 121 1.96 -11.18 3.05
CA ASP A 121 2.47 -9.85 3.35
C ASP A 121 1.38 -8.80 3.63
N PHE A 122 0.11 -9.13 3.38
CA PHE A 122 -1.00 -8.18 3.51
C PHE A 122 -2.19 -8.79 4.26
N ASP A 123 -2.84 -7.98 5.09
CA ASP A 123 -4.05 -8.39 5.81
C ASP A 123 -5.27 -8.46 4.87
N ALA A 124 -5.23 -7.71 3.77
CA ALA A 124 -6.25 -7.76 2.73
C ALA A 124 -5.70 -7.26 1.39
N THR A 125 -6.32 -7.71 0.31
CA THR A 125 -6.01 -7.26 -1.05
C THR A 125 -7.27 -6.76 -1.76
N VAL A 126 -7.10 -5.72 -2.58
CA VAL A 126 -8.11 -5.14 -3.47
C VAL A 126 -7.57 -5.23 -4.88
N SER A 127 -8.19 -6.01 -5.76
CA SER A 127 -7.67 -6.27 -7.11
C SER A 127 -8.76 -6.31 -8.17
N PRO A 128 -8.43 -6.12 -9.46
CA PRO A 128 -9.41 -6.23 -10.55
C PRO A 128 -9.95 -7.65 -10.78
N SER A 129 -9.27 -8.68 -10.28
CA SER A 129 -9.53 -10.08 -10.63
C SER A 129 -10.50 -10.72 -9.63
N ALA A 130 -11.76 -10.91 -10.06
CA ALA A 130 -12.77 -11.66 -9.32
C ALA A 130 -12.49 -13.17 -9.41
N GLY A 131 -11.54 -13.70 -8.63
CA GLY A 131 -11.24 -15.13 -8.74
C GLY A 131 -10.17 -15.70 -7.83
N ASP A 132 -9.28 -14.88 -7.27
CA ASP A 132 -8.26 -15.43 -6.38
C ASP A 132 -8.77 -15.49 -4.94
N SER A 133 -8.65 -16.68 -4.34
CA SER A 133 -9.03 -17.04 -2.96
C SER A 133 -8.30 -16.27 -1.84
N VAL A 134 -7.62 -15.19 -2.22
CA VAL A 134 -6.84 -14.27 -1.37
C VAL A 134 -7.43 -12.85 -1.38
N SER A 135 -8.39 -12.57 -2.29
CA SER A 135 -8.94 -11.23 -2.50
C SER A 135 -9.99 -10.83 -1.46
N GLY A 136 -9.63 -9.92 -0.57
CA GLY A 136 -10.56 -9.31 0.39
C GLY A 136 -11.64 -8.46 -0.30
N ALA A 137 -11.35 -7.93 -1.51
CA ALA A 137 -12.36 -7.39 -2.42
C ALA A 137 -11.87 -7.30 -3.86
N SER A 138 -12.80 -7.41 -4.81
CA SER A 138 -12.53 -7.18 -6.24
C SER A 138 -13.19 -5.90 -6.75
N TYR A 139 -12.65 -5.31 -7.81
CA TYR A 139 -13.24 -4.16 -8.48
C TYR A 139 -13.22 -4.29 -10.02
N THR A 140 -14.03 -3.50 -10.72
CA THR A 140 -14.04 -3.52 -12.19
C THR A 140 -12.84 -2.74 -12.75
N PRO A 141 -11.99 -3.33 -13.62
CA PRO A 141 -10.87 -2.62 -14.24
C PRO A 141 -11.32 -1.31 -14.92
N GLY A 142 -10.61 -0.21 -14.64
CA GLY A 142 -10.94 1.12 -15.15
C GLY A 142 -12.12 1.82 -14.46
N ASP A 143 -12.80 1.17 -13.51
CA ASP A 143 -13.83 1.78 -12.67
C ASP A 143 -13.27 2.13 -11.30
N ALA A 144 -12.81 3.36 -11.16
CA ALA A 144 -12.23 3.83 -9.91
C ALA A 144 -13.27 3.93 -8.77
N ALA A 145 -14.55 4.13 -9.08
CA ALA A 145 -15.60 4.12 -8.06
C ALA A 145 -15.79 2.72 -7.48
N SER A 146 -15.70 1.68 -8.32
CA SER A 146 -15.67 0.29 -7.88
C SER A 146 -14.44 -0.02 -7.02
N ALA A 147 -13.25 0.46 -7.40
CA ALA A 147 -12.02 0.30 -6.61
C ALA A 147 -12.13 0.97 -5.23
N ARG A 148 -12.66 2.20 -5.19
CA ARG A 148 -12.94 2.94 -3.94
C ARG A 148 -13.91 2.18 -3.05
N ALA A 149 -15.01 1.68 -3.60
CA ALA A 149 -16.01 0.93 -2.84
C ALA A 149 -15.45 -0.38 -2.27
N ALA A 150 -14.61 -1.08 -3.05
CA ALA A 150 -13.91 -2.28 -2.62
C ALA A 150 -12.95 -1.98 -1.45
N LEU A 151 -12.13 -0.92 -1.58
CA LEU A 151 -11.24 -0.47 -0.51
C LEU A 151 -12.02 -0.04 0.74
N ALA A 152 -13.10 0.73 0.59
CA ALA A 152 -13.95 1.15 1.70
C ALA A 152 -14.58 -0.03 2.45
N ARG A 153 -14.91 -1.12 1.75
CA ARG A 153 -15.39 -2.35 2.38
C ARG A 153 -14.29 -3.01 3.20
N VAL A 154 -13.12 -3.25 2.59
CA VAL A 154 -11.96 -3.86 3.26
C VAL A 154 -11.56 -3.09 4.52
N LEU A 155 -11.50 -1.76 4.44
CA LEU A 155 -11.12 -0.92 5.59
C LEU A 155 -12.14 -1.01 6.74
N ARG A 156 -13.44 -1.16 6.44
CA ARG A 156 -14.48 -1.38 7.47
C ARG A 156 -14.34 -2.75 8.11
N ASP A 157 -14.21 -3.80 7.31
CA ASP A 157 -14.08 -5.17 7.80
C ASP A 157 -12.87 -5.30 8.76
N LEU A 158 -11.74 -4.69 8.40
CA LEU A 158 -10.54 -4.63 9.23
C LEU A 158 -10.75 -3.82 10.54
N ALA A 159 -11.56 -2.76 10.51
CA ALA A 159 -11.86 -1.95 11.69
C ALA A 159 -12.79 -2.69 12.67
N ASP A 160 -13.74 -3.45 12.15
CA ASP A 160 -14.71 -4.23 12.94
C ASP A 160 -14.11 -5.54 13.50
N GLY A 161 -12.87 -5.86 13.13
CA GLY A 161 -12.21 -7.10 13.53
C GLY A 161 -12.79 -8.35 12.87
N ALA A 162 -13.56 -8.18 11.80
CA ALA A 162 -14.02 -9.28 10.97
C ALA A 162 -12.81 -9.85 10.20
N PRO A 163 -12.64 -11.18 10.10
CA PRO A 163 -11.69 -11.72 9.15
C PRO A 163 -12.13 -11.30 7.74
N SER A 164 -11.24 -10.64 6.99
CA SER A 164 -11.48 -10.48 5.55
C SER A 164 -11.68 -11.88 4.94
N PRO A 165 -12.77 -12.09 4.18
CA PRO A 165 -13.13 -13.41 3.65
C PRO A 165 -12.11 -13.95 2.66
#